data_AF-A0A6I9PLJ0-F1
#
_entry.id   AF-A0A6I9PLJ0-F1
#
_cell.length_a   1.000
_cell.length_b   1.000
_cell.length_c   1.000
_cell.angle_alpha   90.00
_cell.angle_beta   90.00
_cell.angle_gamma   90.00
#
_symmetry.space_group_name_H-M   'P 1'
#
loop_
_entity.id
_entity.type
_entity.pdbx_description
1 polymer ?
#
loop_
_entity_poly.entity_id
_entity_poly.type
_entity_poly.pdbx_seq_one_letter_code
_entity_poly.pdbx_strand_id
1 'polypeptide(L)'
;MVVRGDGTLRRVKRDWVIPPINVAENSRGQFPEDLVRIRSDRDNNRMLRYSVTGPGADQPPTGIFIISPISGELSVTKPLDREHISNFHVRLFTHS
;
A
#
# COMPACT_ATOMS: atom_id res chain seq x y z
N MET A 1 51.97 -9.37 -4.89
CA MET A 1 50.85 -9.25 -5.86
C MET A 1 49.56 -9.11 -5.06
N VAL A 2 48.93 -7.93 -5.06
CA VAL A 2 47.62 -7.72 -4.43
C VAL A 2 46.55 -7.82 -5.51
N VAL A 3 45.75 -8.89 -5.48
CA VAL A 3 44.58 -9.04 -6.34
C VAL A 3 43.46 -8.16 -5.78
N ARG A 4 43.11 -7.09 -6.50
CA ARG A 4 41.96 -6.24 -6.18
C ARG A 4 40.72 -6.94 -6.75
N GLY A 5 39.83 -7.40 -5.87
CA GLY A 5 38.53 -7.92 -6.26
C GLY A 5 37.64 -6.78 -6.76
N ASP A 6 37.54 -6.62 -8.08
CA ASP A 6 36.43 -5.94 -8.75
C ASP A 6 35.16 -6.80 -8.61
N GLY A 7 34.54 -6.70 -7.44
CA GLY A 7 33.22 -7.25 -7.20
C GLY A 7 32.22 -6.11 -7.26
N THR A 8 31.76 -5.72 -8.45
CA THR A 8 30.57 -4.87 -8.58
C THR A 8 29.37 -5.62 -8.02
N LEU A 9 29.13 -5.48 -6.72
CA LEU A 9 27.93 -5.97 -6.04
C LEU A 9 26.73 -5.23 -6.62
N ARG A 10 26.15 -5.79 -7.68
CA ARG A 10 24.93 -5.29 -8.29
C ARG A 10 23.79 -5.55 -7.31
N ARG A 11 23.58 -4.58 -6.41
CA ARG A 11 22.49 -4.58 -5.44
C ARG A 11 21.17 -4.61 -6.19
N VAL A 12 20.56 -5.78 -6.30
CA VAL A 12 19.17 -5.92 -6.73
C VAL A 12 18.32 -5.48 -5.56
N LYS A 13 17.61 -4.37 -5.73
CA LYS A 13 16.69 -3.85 -4.73
C LYS A 13 15.47 -4.78 -4.69
N ARG A 14 15.18 -5.39 -3.54
CA ARG A 14 13.98 -6.21 -3.34
C ARG A 14 12.76 -5.34 -3.53
N ASP A 15 11.77 -5.82 -4.28
CA ASP A 15 10.44 -5.22 -4.32
C ASP A 15 9.91 -5.06 -2.89
N TRP A 16 9.43 -3.86 -2.57
CA TRP A 16 8.79 -3.60 -1.29
C TRP A 16 7.46 -4.35 -1.24
N VAL A 17 7.38 -5.38 -0.38
CA VAL A 17 6.14 -6.09 -0.10
C VAL A 17 5.50 -5.44 1.12
N ILE A 18 4.26 -5.01 0.99
CA ILE A 18 3.47 -4.54 2.13
C ILE A 18 2.94 -5.80 2.84
N PRO A 19 3.31 -6.02 4.11
CA PRO A 19 2.82 -7.18 4.84
C PRO A 19 1.29 -7.10 5.02
N PRO A 20 0.62 -8.22 5.29
CA PRO A 20 -0.81 -8.21 5.63
C PRO A 20 -1.10 -7.23 6.77
N ILE A 21 -2.09 -6.37 6.57
CA ILE A 21 -2.49 -5.35 7.54
C ILE A 21 -3.65 -5.89 8.36
N ASN A 22 -3.49 -5.91 9.68
CA ASN A 22 -4.59 -6.22 10.59
C ASN A 22 -5.34 -4.93 10.93
N VAL A 23 -6.63 -4.89 10.61
CA VAL A 23 -7.52 -3.77 10.93
C VAL A 23 -8.40 -4.18 12.09
N ALA A 24 -8.57 -3.30 13.09
CA ALA A 24 -9.48 -3.57 14.19
C ALA A 24 -10.92 -3.66 13.66
N GLU A 25 -11.64 -4.72 14.03
CA GLU A 25 -13.05 -4.87 13.68
C GLU A 25 -13.89 -3.84 14.43
N ASN A 26 -14.96 -3.35 13.80
CA ASN A 26 -15.94 -2.48 14.45
C ASN A 26 -15.34 -1.22 15.10
N SER A 27 -14.25 -0.68 14.53
CA SER A 27 -13.71 0.63 14.89
C SER A 27 -14.85 1.66 14.93
N ARG A 28 -15.11 2.23 16.11
CA ARG A 28 -16.08 3.31 16.31
C ARG A 28 -15.47 4.70 16.10
N GLY A 29 -14.27 4.74 15.50
CA GLY A 29 -13.48 5.95 15.29
C GLY A 29 -14.07 6.87 14.23
N GLN A 30 -13.41 8.02 14.02
CA GLN A 30 -13.71 8.89 12.89
C GLN A 30 -13.16 8.26 11.63
N PHE A 31 -13.96 8.28 10.56
CA PHE A 31 -13.56 7.79 9.25
C PHE A 31 -13.31 8.98 8.30
N PRO A 32 -12.36 8.84 7.36
CA PRO A 32 -11.55 7.64 7.10
C PRO A 32 -10.46 7.38 8.16
N GLU A 33 -10.22 6.10 8.46
CA GLU A 33 -9.16 5.63 9.40
C GLU A 33 -7.93 5.19 8.59
N ASP A 34 -6.78 5.79 8.90
CA ASP A 34 -5.53 5.52 8.17
C ASP A 34 -4.95 4.17 8.53
N LEU A 35 -4.62 3.37 7.50
CA LEU A 35 -4.05 2.04 7.67
C LEU A 35 -2.53 2.05 7.49
N VAL A 36 -2.08 2.54 6.34
CA VAL A 36 -0.68 2.51 5.95
C VAL A 36 -0.39 3.58 4.93
N ARG A 37 0.83 4.10 4.93
CA ARG A 37 1.34 4.95 3.86
C ARG A 37 2.34 4.19 3.02
N ILE A 38 2.07 4.10 1.72
CA ILE A 38 3.00 3.54 0.75
C ILE A 38 3.91 4.63 0.18
N ARG A 39 5.17 4.28 -0.02
CA ARG A 39 6.17 5.20 -0.57
C ARG A 39 7.01 4.43 -1.58
N SER A 40 7.07 4.93 -2.81
CA SER A 40 8.02 4.44 -3.79
C SER A 40 9.36 5.15 -3.62
N ASP A 41 10.46 4.44 -3.81
CA ASP A 41 11.79 5.04 -3.76
C ASP A 41 12.02 6.10 -4.85
N ARG A 42 11.20 6.10 -5.91
CA ARG A 42 11.23 7.10 -6.99
C ARG A 42 10.48 8.39 -6.64
N ASP A 43 9.75 8.42 -5.52
CA ASP A 43 8.95 9.57 -5.04
C ASP A 43 9.85 10.80 -4.80
N ASN A 44 11.09 10.59 -4.38
CA ASN A 44 12.04 11.68 -4.12
C ASN A 44 12.50 12.43 -5.39
N ASN A 45 12.32 11.84 -6.58
CA ASN A 45 12.88 12.38 -7.82
C ASN A 45 11.81 12.68 -8.88
N ARG A 46 10.57 12.23 -8.67
CA ARG A 46 9.41 12.45 -9.55
C ARG A 46 8.13 12.49 -8.74
N MET A 47 7.19 13.35 -9.17
CA MET A 47 5.85 13.39 -8.60
C MET A 47 5.10 12.13 -9.03
N LEU A 48 4.94 11.19 -8.10
CA LEU A 48 4.23 9.94 -8.36
C LEU A 48 2.76 10.08 -7.94
N ARG A 49 1.90 9.32 -8.61
CA ARG A 49 0.49 9.18 -8.25
C ARG A 49 0.19 7.77 -7.78
N TYR A 50 -0.48 7.66 -6.64
CA TYR A 50 -0.86 6.38 -6.06
C TYR A 50 -2.32 6.03 -6.37
N SER A 51 -2.61 4.76 -6.60
CA SER A 51 -3.98 4.27 -6.77
C SER A 51 -4.16 2.87 -6.17
N VAL A 52 -5.39 2.54 -5.79
CA VAL A 52 -5.77 1.24 -5.24
C VAL A 52 -6.86 0.62 -6.11
N THR A 53 -6.77 -0.68 -6.37
CA THR A 53 -7.84 -1.46 -7.03
C THR A 53 -8.07 -2.80 -6.35
N GLY A 54 -9.23 -3.41 -6.60
CA GLY A 54 -9.69 -4.67 -6.02
C GLY A 54 -11.00 -4.52 -5.24
N PRO A 55 -11.50 -5.62 -4.68
CA PRO A 55 -12.66 -5.61 -3.79
C PRO A 55 -12.42 -4.67 -2.62
N GLY A 56 -13.38 -3.81 -2.31
CA GLY A 56 -13.22 -2.77 -1.32
C GLY A 56 -12.79 -1.43 -1.91
N ALA A 57 -12.22 -1.37 -3.12
CA ALA A 57 -11.82 -0.13 -3.76
C ALA A 57 -12.75 0.19 -4.94
N ASP A 58 -12.36 -0.19 -6.15
CA ASP A 58 -13.10 -0.02 -7.40
C ASP A 58 -14.01 -1.21 -7.74
N GLN A 59 -13.86 -2.35 -7.05
CA GLN A 59 -14.70 -3.54 -7.23
C GLN A 59 -15.60 -3.80 -6.01
N PRO A 60 -16.78 -4.42 -6.19
CA PRO A 60 -17.70 -4.72 -5.10
C PRO A 60 -17.08 -5.58 -3.99
N PRO A 61 -17.37 -5.29 -2.71
CA PRO A 61 -18.04 -4.07 -2.23
C PRO A 61 -17.15 -2.83 -2.45
N THR A 62 -17.63 -1.76 -3.06
CA THR A 62 -16.79 -0.61 -3.43
C THR A 62 -16.65 0.41 -2.31
N GLY A 63 -15.62 1.27 -2.40
CA GLY A 63 -15.47 2.48 -1.60
C GLY A 63 -15.12 2.26 -0.12
N ILE A 64 -14.69 1.06 0.26
CA ILE A 64 -14.17 0.71 1.59
C ILE A 64 -12.74 1.23 1.79
N PHE A 65 -11.87 1.04 0.79
CA PHE A 65 -10.49 1.47 0.81
C PHE A 65 -10.30 2.65 -0.14
N ILE A 66 -9.67 3.69 0.36
CA ILE A 66 -9.28 4.87 -0.41
C ILE A 66 -7.79 5.11 -0.26
N ILE A 67 -7.15 5.65 -1.29
CA ILE A 67 -5.75 6.06 -1.22
C ILE A 67 -5.59 7.51 -1.66
N SER A 68 -4.81 8.28 -0.90
CA SER A 68 -4.41 9.61 -1.31
C SER A 68 -3.45 9.50 -2.49
N PRO A 69 -3.79 10.07 -3.66
CA PRO A 69 -2.98 9.94 -4.86
C PRO A 69 -1.64 10.66 -4.74
N ILE A 70 -1.48 11.59 -3.79
CA ILE A 70 -0.25 12.37 -3.60
C ILE A 70 0.60 11.77 -2.48
N SER A 71 0.00 11.51 -1.31
CA SER A 71 0.78 11.04 -0.14
C SER A 71 1.02 9.53 -0.15
N GLY A 72 0.20 8.76 -0.86
CA GLY A 72 0.21 7.29 -0.83
C GLY A 72 -0.43 6.71 0.42
N GLU A 73 -1.22 7.50 1.15
CA GLU A 73 -1.90 7.09 2.38
C GLU A 73 -3.16 6.30 2.06
N LEU A 74 -3.19 5.03 2.46
CA LEU A 74 -4.30 4.11 2.34
C LEU A 74 -5.12 4.14 3.64
N SER A 75 -6.43 4.35 3.51
CA SER A 75 -7.36 4.48 4.62
C SER A 75 -8.62 3.66 4.36
N VAL A 76 -9.32 3.27 5.42
CA VAL A 76 -10.66 2.68 5.35
C VAL A 76 -11.73 3.72 5.63
N THR A 77 -12.86 3.66 4.93
CA THR A 77 -13.94 4.66 5.03
C THR A 77 -15.06 4.28 5.98
N LYS A 78 -15.09 3.02 6.41
CA LYS A 78 -16.14 2.47 7.27
C LYS A 78 -15.57 1.31 8.11
N PRO A 79 -16.24 0.94 9.22
CA PRO A 79 -15.82 -0.21 10.01
C PRO A 79 -15.89 -1.49 9.18
N LEU A 80 -14.92 -2.38 9.40
CA LEU A 80 -14.90 -3.72 8.83
C LEU A 80 -15.55 -4.69 9.81
N ASP A 81 -16.24 -5.67 9.24
CA ASP A 81 -16.91 -6.76 9.94
C ASP A 81 -16.41 -8.09 9.35
N ARG A 82 -15.74 -8.88 10.18
CA ARG A 82 -15.12 -10.15 9.75
C ARG A 82 -16.15 -11.23 9.47
N GLU A 83 -17.33 -11.17 10.10
CA GLU A 83 -18.44 -12.10 9.80
C GLU A 83 -18.97 -11.89 8.39
N HIS A 84 -18.89 -10.65 7.89
CA HIS A 84 -19.26 -10.31 6.52
C HIS A 84 -18.15 -10.61 5.52
N ILE A 85 -16.94 -10.06 5.74
CA ILE A 85 -15.77 -10.27 4.88
C ILE A 85 -14.52 -10.36 5.74
N SER A 86 -13.89 -11.54 5.74
CA SER A 86 -12.74 -11.81 6.59
C SER A 86 -11.39 -11.37 6.01
N ASN A 87 -11.32 -11.09 4.71
CA ASN A 87 -10.10 -10.65 4.05
C ASN A 87 -10.40 -9.88 2.75
N PHE A 88 -9.54 -8.91 2.45
CA PHE A 88 -9.56 -8.15 1.21
C PHE A 88 -8.22 -8.29 0.50
N HIS A 89 -8.28 -8.57 -0.80
CA HIS A 89 -7.11 -8.60 -1.67
C HIS A 89 -7.14 -7.38 -2.59
N VAL A 90 -6.50 -6.29 -2.15
CA VAL A 90 -6.34 -5.07 -2.93
C VAL A 90 -4.93 -4.96 -3.50
N ARG A 91 -4.80 -4.30 -4.65
CA ARG A 91 -3.53 -4.02 -5.32
C ARG A 91 -3.29 -2.53 -5.35
N LEU A 92 -2.04 -2.16 -5.10
CA LEU A 92 -1.61 -0.76 -5.11
C LEU A 92 -0.71 -0.52 -6.31
N PHE A 93 -0.92 0.61 -6.97
CA PHE A 93 -0.16 1.01 -8.13
C PHE A 93 0.47 2.37 -7.88
N THR A 94 1.60 2.57 -8.56
CA THR A 94 2.31 3.84 -8.59
C THR A 94 2.49 4.24 -10.05
N HIS A 95 1.92 5.39 -10.40
CA HIS A 95 1.99 6.00 -11.71
C HIS A 95 2.99 7.15 -11.66
N SER A 96 3.71 7.39 -12.76
CA SER A 96 4.72 8.46 -12.88
C SER A 96 4.34 9.52 -13.87
#